data_AF-A0A7V9H5P1-F1
#
_entry.id   AF-A0A7V9H5P1-F1
#
_cell.length_a   1.000
_cell.length_b   1.000
_cell.length_c   1.000
_cell.angle_alpha   90.00
_cell.angle_beta   90.00
_cell.angle_gamma   90.00
#
_symmetry.space_group_name_H-M   'P 1'
#
loop_
_entity.id
_entity.type
_entity.pdbx_description
1 polymer ?
#
loop_
_entity_poly.entity_id
_entity_poly.type
_entity_poly.pdbx_seq_one_letter_code
_entity_poly.pdbx_strand_id
1 'polypeptide(L)'
;EVEGGYNPKCSTDAAKQDSPDVTKTSPTVEEMRSVKCPVSLVRASEGFFPGSRPLIPDEIRDVMADTLDLRSEMALPGANHYTMMWEPNAERWAVLLASDDWLG
;
A
#
# COMPACT_ATOMS: atom_id res chain seq x y z
N GLU A 1 -6.97 -24.45 7.56
CA GLU A 1 -6.82 -25.11 6.25
C GLU A 1 -8.20 -25.49 5.75
N VAL A 2 -8.49 -25.24 4.47
CA VAL A 2 -9.72 -25.70 3.82
C VAL A 2 -9.32 -26.61 2.67
N GLU A 3 -10.04 -27.71 2.50
CA GLU A 3 -9.79 -28.69 1.45
C GLU A 3 -10.00 -28.01 0.08
N GLY A 4 -8.91 -27.82 -0.68
CA GLY A 4 -8.88 -27.06 -1.94
C GLY A 4 -8.46 -25.58 -1.83
N GLY A 5 -8.08 -25.10 -0.64
CA GLY A 5 -7.60 -23.73 -0.45
C GLY A 5 -6.21 -23.48 -1.05
N TYR A 6 -6.06 -22.39 -1.81
CA TYR A 6 -4.76 -21.93 -2.29
C TYR A 6 -3.85 -21.63 -1.09
N ASN A 7 -2.80 -22.43 -0.94
CA ASN A 7 -1.78 -22.25 0.09
C ASN A 7 -0.67 -21.37 -0.52
N PRO A 8 -0.53 -20.09 -0.10
CA PRO A 8 0.50 -19.22 -0.66
C PRO A 8 1.87 -19.86 -0.45
N LYS A 9 2.74 -19.82 -1.48
CA LYS A 9 4.14 -20.28 -1.35
C LYS A 9 4.94 -19.51 -0.29
N CYS A 10 4.43 -18.36 0.13
CA CYS A 10 5.00 -17.56 1.20
C CYS A 10 4.38 -18.02 2.53
N SER A 11 5.19 -18.62 3.40
CA SER A 11 4.74 -18.92 4.77
C SER A 11 4.59 -17.63 5.56
N THR A 12 3.65 -17.62 6.50
CA THR A 12 3.48 -16.50 7.44
C THR A 12 4.77 -16.13 8.17
N ASP A 13 5.62 -17.12 8.43
CA ASP A 13 6.90 -16.92 9.11
C ASP A 13 7.95 -16.27 8.20
N ALA A 14 7.97 -16.60 6.91
CA ALA A 14 8.86 -15.95 5.94
C ALA A 14 8.50 -14.46 5.78
N ALA A 15 7.22 -14.12 5.62
CA ALA A 15 6.81 -12.72 5.51
C ALA A 15 7.06 -11.91 6.80
N LYS A 16 7.00 -12.54 7.98
CA LYS A 16 7.43 -11.89 9.24
C LYS A 16 8.94 -11.65 9.30
N GLN A 17 9.74 -12.56 8.75
CA GLN A 17 11.21 -12.41 8.68
C GLN A 17 11.64 -11.32 7.69
N ASP A 18 10.90 -11.12 6.60
CA ASP A 18 11.22 -10.12 5.58
C ASP A 18 10.77 -8.69 5.97
N SER A 19 9.81 -8.56 6.89
CA SER A 19 9.25 -7.27 7.30
C SER A 19 10.31 -6.24 7.79
N PRO A 20 11.33 -6.62 8.59
CA PRO A 20 12.41 -5.71 8.99
C PRO A 20 13.30 -5.27 7.82
N ASP A 21 13.52 -6.12 6.82
CA ASP A 21 14.40 -5.80 5.68
C ASP A 21 13.71 -4.85 4.69
N VAL A 22 12.40 -4.97 4.52
CA VAL A 22 11.58 -3.96 3.82
C VAL A 22 11.71 -2.60 4.50
N THR A 23 11.68 -2.56 5.84
CA THR A 23 11.81 -1.31 6.59
C THR A 23 13.18 -0.64 6.42
N LYS A 24 14.27 -1.43 6.33
CA LYS A 24 15.63 -0.90 6.13
C LYS A 24 15.84 -0.26 4.76
N THR A 25 15.04 -0.63 3.77
CA THR A 25 15.15 -0.17 2.39
C THR A 25 14.05 0.84 2.02
N SER A 26 13.18 1.18 2.98
CA SER A 26 12.18 2.22 2.81
C SER A 26 12.82 3.58 2.55
N PRO A 27 12.27 4.39 1.63
CA PRO A 27 12.77 5.73 1.38
C PRO A 27 12.63 6.60 2.63
N THR A 28 13.65 7.39 2.89
CA THR A 28 13.66 8.45 3.88
C THR A 28 12.76 9.61 3.46
N VAL A 29 12.39 10.46 4.43
CA VAL A 29 11.65 11.70 4.16
C VAL A 29 12.42 12.59 3.18
N GLU A 30 13.73 12.71 3.35
CA GLU A 30 14.61 13.46 2.45
C GLU A 30 14.58 12.94 1.01
N GLU A 31 14.60 11.61 0.84
CA GLU A 31 14.49 10.99 -0.48
C GLU A 31 13.12 11.23 -1.10
N MET A 32 12.04 11.13 -0.32
CA MET A 32 10.69 11.42 -0.79
C MET A 32 10.52 12.88 -1.24
N ARG A 33 11.16 13.85 -0.57
CA ARG A 33 11.15 15.27 -1.00
C ARG A 33 11.74 15.49 -2.39
N SER A 34 12.52 14.57 -2.91
CA SER A 34 13.06 14.66 -4.27
C SER A 34 12.02 14.36 -5.35
N VAL A 35 10.89 13.73 -5.01
CA VAL A 35 9.78 13.48 -5.92
C VAL A 35 9.08 14.82 -6.21
N LYS A 36 9.12 15.25 -7.48
CA LYS A 36 8.57 16.54 -7.93
C LYS A 36 7.30 16.44 -8.77
N CYS A 37 6.84 15.22 -9.06
CA CYS A 37 5.60 15.01 -9.79
C CYS A 37 4.43 14.83 -8.81
N PRO A 38 3.20 15.12 -9.25
CA PRO A 38 1.98 14.73 -8.55
C PRO A 38 1.98 13.24 -8.18
N VAL A 39 1.49 12.92 -6.99
CA VAL A 39 1.41 11.56 -6.44
C VAL A 39 -0.04 11.23 -6.08
N SER A 40 -0.45 9.98 -6.31
CA SER A 40 -1.63 9.41 -5.68
C SER A 40 -1.24 8.21 -4.85
N LEU A 41 -1.84 8.09 -3.67
CA LEU A 41 -1.53 7.05 -2.69
C LEU A 41 -2.70 6.07 -2.57
N VAL A 42 -2.46 4.81 -2.93
CA VAL A 42 -3.39 3.71 -2.65
C VAL A 42 -2.81 2.88 -1.52
N ARG A 43 -3.61 2.59 -0.50
CA ARG A 43 -3.17 1.85 0.69
C ARG A 43 -4.20 0.80 1.11
N ALA A 44 -3.70 -0.36 1.51
CA ALA A 44 -4.49 -1.43 2.11
C ALA A 44 -4.86 -1.07 3.56
N SER A 45 -6.06 -1.45 4.02
CA SER A 45 -6.44 -1.29 5.44
C SER A 45 -5.72 -2.29 6.35
N GLU A 46 -5.17 -3.37 5.77
CA GLU A 46 -4.45 -4.43 6.48
C GLU A 46 -3.02 -4.57 5.95
N GLY A 47 -2.13 -5.12 6.77
CA GLY A 47 -0.72 -5.32 6.43
C GLY A 47 -0.48 -6.49 5.49
N PHE A 48 0.53 -7.31 5.75
CA PHE A 48 0.75 -8.54 4.97
C PHE A 48 -0.31 -9.60 5.21
N PHE A 49 -0.95 -9.60 6.39
CA PHE A 49 -1.90 -10.62 6.80
C PHE A 49 -3.27 -10.03 7.11
N PRO A 50 -4.35 -10.82 6.94
CA PRO A 50 -5.68 -10.39 7.36
C PRO A 50 -5.72 -9.95 8.83
N GLY A 51 -6.35 -8.81 9.10
CA GLY A 51 -6.43 -8.18 10.42
C GLY A 51 -5.11 -7.64 10.99
N SER A 52 -3.99 -7.70 10.26
CA SER A 52 -2.73 -7.11 10.74
C SER A 52 -2.71 -5.60 10.51
N ARG A 53 -1.92 -4.88 11.31
CA ARG A 53 -1.68 -3.45 11.13
C ARG A 53 -1.26 -3.15 9.66
N PRO A 54 -1.81 -2.11 9.02
CA PRO A 54 -1.43 -1.72 7.66
C PRO A 54 0.06 -1.38 7.57
N LEU A 55 0.65 -1.63 6.40
CA LEU A 55 2.07 -1.30 6.15
C LEU A 55 2.30 0.21 6.10
N ILE A 56 1.29 0.96 5.65
CA ILE A 56 1.27 2.42 5.67
C ILE A 56 0.15 2.83 6.62
N PRO A 57 0.41 2.83 7.94
CA PRO A 57 -0.54 3.34 8.92
C PRO A 57 -0.68 4.86 8.81
N ASP A 58 -1.70 5.43 9.45
CA ASP A 58 -2.07 6.83 9.25
C ASP A 58 -0.93 7.79 9.59
N GLU A 59 -0.11 7.51 10.60
CA GLU A 59 1.06 8.34 10.93
C GLU A 59 2.14 8.35 9.83
N ILE A 60 2.29 7.26 9.07
CA ILE A 60 3.22 7.22 7.92
C ILE A 60 2.58 7.90 6.72
N ARG A 61 1.27 7.69 6.52
CA ARG A 61 0.52 8.39 5.48
C ARG A 61 0.60 9.90 5.67
N ASP A 62 0.48 10.40 6.89
CA ASP A 62 0.59 11.83 7.20
C ASP A 62 1.96 12.39 6.83
N VAL A 63 3.03 11.67 7.18
CA VAL A 63 4.40 12.03 6.76
C VAL A 63 4.53 12.05 5.23
N MET A 64 3.96 11.07 4.53
CA MET A 64 3.97 11.04 3.06
C MET A 64 3.18 12.20 2.45
N ALA A 65 2.01 12.52 3.00
CA ALA A 65 1.17 13.63 2.55
C ALA A 65 1.84 14.99 2.78
N ASP A 66 2.57 15.16 3.88
CA ASP A 66 3.34 16.37 4.17
C ASP A 66 4.59 16.52 3.27
N THR A 67 5.06 15.42 2.69
CA THR A 67 6.34 15.37 1.97
C THR A 67 6.18 15.37 0.46
N LEU A 68 5.12 14.74 -0.06
CA LEU A 68 4.84 14.56 -1.48
C LEU A 68 3.77 15.54 -1.95
N ASP A 69 3.73 15.83 -3.25
CA ASP A 69 2.57 16.50 -3.88
C ASP A 69 1.41 15.50 -4.02
N LEU A 70 0.80 15.11 -2.89
CA LEU A 70 -0.26 14.11 -2.84
C LEU A 70 -1.59 14.70 -3.29
N ARG A 71 -2.05 14.33 -4.50
CA ARG A 71 -3.29 14.83 -5.12
C ARG A 71 -4.52 14.02 -4.78
N SER A 72 -4.35 12.71 -4.58
CA SER A 72 -5.45 11.84 -4.20
C SER A 72 -4.98 10.70 -3.31
N GLU A 73 -5.89 10.20 -2.49
CA GLU A 73 -5.66 9.01 -1.69
C GLU A 73 -6.86 8.06 -1.69
N MET A 74 -6.58 6.77 -1.56
CA MET A 74 -7.59 5.75 -1.36
C MET A 74 -7.12 4.69 -0.38
N ALA A 75 -7.86 4.51 0.70
CA ALA A 75 -7.74 3.34 1.57
C ALA A 75 -8.72 2.26 1.10
N LEU A 76 -8.25 1.03 0.91
CA LEU A 76 -9.05 -0.10 0.46
C LEU A 76 -9.50 -0.95 1.65
N PRO A 77 -10.77 -0.88 2.06
CA PRO A 77 -11.26 -1.60 3.23
C PRO A 77 -11.28 -3.12 3.00
N GLY A 78 -10.76 -3.86 3.97
CA GLY A 78 -10.69 -5.33 3.95
C GLY A 78 -9.64 -5.88 2.98
N ALA A 79 -8.82 -5.02 2.37
CA ALA A 79 -7.68 -5.45 1.58
C ALA A 79 -6.40 -5.46 2.43
N ASN A 80 -5.58 -6.47 2.20
CA ASN A 80 -4.19 -6.55 2.64
C ASN A 80 -3.23 -6.14 1.50
N HIS A 81 -1.94 -5.99 1.80
CA HIS A 81 -0.90 -5.53 0.87
C HIS A 81 -0.83 -6.33 -0.44
N TYR A 82 -1.18 -7.62 -0.40
CA TYR A 82 -1.26 -8.44 -1.60
C TYR A 82 -2.59 -8.17 -2.30
N THR A 83 -3.71 -8.53 -1.68
CA THR A 83 -5.05 -8.48 -2.29
C THR A 83 -5.48 -7.12 -2.84
N MET A 84 -4.87 -6.01 -2.44
CA MET A 84 -5.13 -4.70 -3.05
C MET A 84 -4.77 -4.62 -4.55
N MET A 85 -3.86 -5.47 -5.04
CA MET A 85 -3.41 -5.49 -6.43
C MET A 85 -4.27 -6.38 -7.35
N TRP A 86 -5.28 -7.07 -6.81
CA TRP A 86 -6.15 -7.99 -7.55
C TRP A 86 -7.61 -7.54 -7.52
N GLU A 87 -8.39 -8.04 -8.48
CA GLU A 87 -9.85 -7.84 -8.49
C GLU A 87 -10.49 -8.44 -7.22
N PRO A 88 -11.55 -7.79 -6.69
CA PRO A 88 -12.19 -6.58 -7.20
C PRO A 88 -11.51 -5.28 -6.74
N ASN A 89 -10.43 -5.33 -5.95
CA ASN A 89 -9.80 -4.13 -5.39
C ASN A 89 -9.06 -3.31 -6.45
N ALA A 90 -8.43 -3.96 -7.42
CA ALA A 90 -7.74 -3.31 -8.53
C ALA A 90 -8.64 -2.33 -9.30
N GLU A 91 -9.87 -2.75 -9.63
CA GLU A 91 -10.85 -1.92 -10.32
C GLU A 91 -11.21 -0.66 -9.52
N ARG A 92 -11.23 -0.76 -8.17
CA ARG A 92 -11.62 0.36 -7.31
C ARG A 92 -10.63 1.52 -7.38
N TRP A 93 -9.33 1.23 -7.42
CA TRP A 93 -8.31 2.29 -7.49
C TRP A 93 -7.88 2.61 -8.92
N ALA A 94 -8.20 1.77 -9.91
CA ALA A 94 -7.93 2.05 -11.33
C ALA A 94 -8.56 3.37 -11.80
N VAL A 95 -9.67 3.81 -11.18
CA VAL A 95 -10.29 5.12 -11.44
C VAL A 95 -9.33 6.30 -11.22
N LEU A 96 -8.36 6.17 -10.31
CA LEU A 96 -7.35 7.20 -10.07
C LEU A 96 -6.42 7.35 -11.27
N LEU A 97 -6.15 6.27 -12.02
CA LEU A 97 -5.33 6.32 -13.22
C LEU A 97 -6.06 6.94 -14.42
N ALA A 98 -7.39 6.83 -14.43
CA ALA A 98 -8.24 7.32 -15.52
C ALA A 98 -8.70 8.77 -15.33
N SER A 99 -8.43 9.37 -14.17
CA SER A 99 -8.81 10.76 -13.89
C SER A 99 -7.83 11.75 -14.53
N ASP A 100 -8.33 12.90 -14.96
CA ASP A 100 -7.53 14.06 -15.39
C ASP A 100 -7.24 15.03 -14.23
N ASP A 101 -7.75 14.76 -13.03
CA ASP A 101 -7.60 15.61 -11.83
C ASP A 101 -6.13 15.81 -11.41
N TRP A 102 -5.20 15.04 -11.99
CA TRP A 102 -3.75 15.18 -11.81
C TRP A 102 -3.17 16.47 -12.38
N LEU A 103 -3.87 17.13 -13.32
CA LEU A 103 -3.40 18.32 -14.02
C LEU A 103 -3.81 19.64 -13.35
N GLY A 104 -4.65 19.56 -12.30
CA GLY A 104 -5.20 20.71 -11.58
C GLY A 104 -4.22 21.42 -10.65
#